data_AF-A0A2H0BF91-F1
#
_entry.id   AF-A0A2H0BF91-F1
#
_cell.length_a   1.000
_cell.length_b   1.000
_cell.length_c   1.000
_cell.angle_alpha   90.00
_cell.angle_beta   90.00
_cell.angle_gamma   90.00
#
_symmetry.space_group_name_H-M   'P 1'
#
loop_
_entity.id
_entity.type
_entity.pdbx_description
1 polymer ?
#
loop_
_entity_poly.entity_id
_entity_poly.type
_entity_poly.pdbx_seq_one_letter_code
_entity_poly.pdbx_strand_id
1 'polypeptide(L)'
;MKEDSLIQLIKVAIVSPDRRELYLSAVPKMTAEEKLLFGIQLWKNVLDKSSQMAKAKLEIMIENMSETGEQYSEKDFLNVREEIINDLMRKKLRVDDQSEIDRLRTQLAQLPLE
;
A
#
# COMPACT_ATOMS: atom_id res chain seq x y z
N MET A 1 -6.02 -12.17 11.73
CA MET A 1 -5.72 -11.88 10.30
C MET A 1 -5.72 -13.19 9.54
N LYS A 2 -6.38 -13.27 8.37
CA LYS A 2 -6.33 -14.48 7.54
C LYS A 2 -4.96 -14.59 6.87
N GLU A 3 -4.45 -15.82 6.74
CA GLU A 3 -3.12 -16.10 6.17
C GLU A 3 -2.97 -15.56 4.74
N ASP A 4 -4.01 -15.72 3.92
CA ASP A 4 -4.06 -15.19 2.55
C ASP A 4 -3.88 -13.67 2.49
N SER A 5 -4.47 -12.93 3.44
CA SER A 5 -4.34 -11.47 3.52
C SER A 5 -2.92 -11.04 3.87
N LEU A 6 -2.22 -11.80 4.73
CA LEU A 6 -0.83 -11.52 5.10
C LEU A 6 0.13 -11.82 3.95
N ILE A 7 -0.08 -12.94 3.24
CA ILE A 7 0.67 -13.31 2.03
C ILE A 7 0.58 -12.20 0.97
N GLN A 8 -0.61 -11.67 0.75
CA GLN A 8 -0.83 -10.58 -0.19
C GLN A 8 -0.10 -9.31 0.24
N LEU A 9 -0.18 -8.96 1.52
CA LEU A 9 0.50 -7.78 2.04
C LEU A 9 2.03 -7.87 1.92
N ILE A 10 2.63 -9.06 2.12
CA ILE A 10 4.05 -9.31 1.90
C ILE A 10 4.45 -9.03 0.44
N LYS A 11 3.63 -9.44 -0.54
CA LYS A 11 3.90 -9.22 -1.96
C LYS A 11 3.91 -7.72 -2.34
N VAL A 12 3.08 -6.92 -1.67
CA VAL A 12 2.99 -5.46 -1.88
C VAL A 12 4.14 -4.74 -1.18
N ALA A 13 4.38 -5.07 0.09
CA ALA A 13 5.31 -4.35 0.96
C ALA A 13 6.78 -4.68 0.66
N ILE A 14 7.11 -5.94 0.34
CA ILE A 14 8.50 -6.41 0.21
C ILE A 14 8.90 -6.47 -1.26
N VAL A 15 9.78 -5.55 -1.69
CA VAL A 15 10.23 -5.43 -3.08
C VAL A 15 11.25 -6.51 -3.46
N SER A 16 12.20 -6.80 -2.57
CA SER A 16 13.25 -7.81 -2.78
C SER A 16 12.63 -9.22 -2.91
N PRO A 17 12.86 -9.94 -4.02
CA PRO A 17 12.35 -11.31 -4.21
C PRO A 17 12.80 -12.27 -3.11
N ASP A 18 14.09 -12.29 -2.78
CA ASP A 18 14.66 -13.21 -1.79
C ASP A 18 14.06 -12.99 -0.40
N ARG A 19 13.94 -11.73 0.02
CA ARG A 19 13.30 -11.40 1.31
C ARG A 19 11.83 -11.77 1.30
N ARG A 20 11.13 -11.55 0.18
CA ARG A 20 9.72 -11.88 0.03
C ARG A 20 9.51 -13.39 0.20
N GLU A 21 10.30 -14.21 -0.48
CA GLU A 21 10.22 -15.67 -0.39
C GLU A 21 10.53 -16.18 1.01
N LEU A 22 11.54 -15.60 1.66
CA LEU A 22 11.86 -15.88 3.06
C LEU A 22 10.66 -15.61 3.97
N TYR A 23 10.02 -14.44 3.88
CA TYR A 23 8.83 -14.14 4.69
C TYR A 23 7.64 -15.04 4.35
N LEU A 24 7.39 -15.32 3.07
CA LEU A 24 6.31 -16.22 2.66
C LEU A 24 6.48 -17.63 3.24
N SER A 25 7.71 -18.13 3.28
CA SER A 25 8.02 -19.44 3.87
C SER A 25 7.91 -19.47 5.41
N ALA A 26 8.03 -18.30 6.06
CA ALA A 26 7.95 -18.15 7.50
C ALA A 26 6.50 -18.01 8.02
N VAL A 27 5.60 -17.42 7.22
CA VAL A 27 4.19 -17.17 7.62
C VAL A 27 3.49 -18.40 8.21
N PRO A 28 3.56 -19.62 7.62
CA PRO A 28 2.85 -20.78 8.17
C PRO A 28 3.34 -21.19 9.56
N LYS A 29 4.56 -20.80 9.92
CA LYS A 29 5.21 -21.15 11.20
C LYS A 29 4.98 -20.08 12.29
N MET A 30 4.42 -18.93 11.93
CA MET A 30 4.15 -17.84 12.86
C MET A 30 2.90 -18.11 13.69
N THR A 31 2.96 -17.72 14.96
CA THR A 31 1.79 -17.63 15.84
C THR A 31 0.83 -16.53 15.39
N ALA A 32 -0.39 -16.52 15.94
CA ALA A 32 -1.38 -15.50 15.61
C ALA A 32 -0.92 -14.08 15.98
N GLU A 33 -0.21 -13.92 17.10
CA GLU A 33 0.34 -12.65 17.57
C GLU A 33 1.47 -12.15 16.66
N GLU A 34 2.40 -13.03 16.28
CA GLU A 34 3.47 -12.70 15.33
C GLU A 34 2.90 -12.31 13.96
N LYS A 35 1.87 -13.01 13.47
CA LYS A 35 1.17 -12.66 12.23
C LYS A 35 0.54 -11.26 12.30
N LEU A 36 0.01 -10.88 13.47
CA LEU A 36 -0.59 -9.55 13.68
C LEU A 36 0.47 -8.45 13.65
N LEU A 37 1.51 -8.59 14.48
CA LEU A 37 2.61 -7.62 14.58
C LEU A 37 3.31 -7.46 13.23
N PHE A 38 3.57 -8.57 12.55
CA PHE A 38 4.20 -8.56 11.23
C PHE A 38 3.31 -7.88 10.19
N GLY A 39 2.00 -8.16 10.18
CA GLY A 39 1.06 -7.49 9.29
C GLY A 39 0.98 -5.97 9.52
N ILE A 40 1.03 -5.52 10.78
CA ILE A 40 1.10 -4.07 11.10
C ILE A 40 2.37 -3.44 10.51
N GLN A 41 3.53 -4.08 10.67
CA GLN A 41 4.79 -3.60 10.10
C GLN A 41 4.74 -3.53 8.57
N LEU A 42 4.16 -4.53 7.92
CA LEU A 42 4.02 -4.52 6.47
C LEU A 42 3.10 -3.39 6.01
N TRP A 43 2.00 -3.12 6.72
CA TRP A 43 1.12 -1.99 6.43
C TRP A 43 1.84 -0.65 6.59
N LYS A 44 2.63 -0.48 7.65
CA LYS A 44 3.46 0.70 7.83
C LYS A 44 4.40 0.90 6.64
N ASN A 45 5.07 -0.16 6.19
CA ASN A 45 5.94 -0.09 5.02
C ASN A 45 5.18 0.30 3.73
N VAL A 46 3.96 -0.20 3.53
CA VAL A 46 3.12 0.19 2.39
C VAL A 46 2.73 1.67 2.48
N LEU A 47 2.34 2.15 3.67
CA LEU A 47 1.97 3.54 3.89
C LEU A 47 3.15 4.49 3.68
N ASP A 48 4.33 4.16 4.22
CA ASP A 48 5.55 4.95 4.05
C ASP A 48 5.93 5.06 2.57
N LYS A 49 5.88 3.93 1.85
CA LYS A 49 6.13 3.91 0.40
C LYS A 49 5.10 4.71 -0.38
N SER A 50 3.82 4.59 -0.02
CA SER A 50 2.76 5.38 -0.67
C SER A 50 2.97 6.88 -0.48
N SER A 51 3.46 7.29 0.70
CA SER A 51 3.73 8.69 1.02
C SER A 51 4.92 9.24 0.24
N GLN A 52 5.98 8.45 0.08
CA GLN A 52 7.13 8.81 -0.77
C GLN A 52 6.72 8.96 -2.24
N MET A 53 5.95 8.00 -2.76
CA MET A 53 5.45 8.07 -4.14
C MET A 53 4.49 9.25 -4.33
N ALA A 54 3.66 9.56 -3.33
CA ALA A 54 2.75 10.71 -3.38
C ALA A 54 3.52 12.01 -3.43
N LYS A 55 4.54 12.16 -2.60
CA LYS A 55 5.42 13.33 -2.63
C LYS A 55 6.06 13.50 -4.02
N ALA A 56 6.63 12.45 -4.58
CA ALA A 56 7.25 12.51 -5.92
C ALA A 56 6.24 12.87 -7.02
N LYS A 57 5.01 12.33 -6.97
CA LYS A 57 3.96 12.67 -7.94
C LYS A 57 3.49 14.12 -7.79
N LEU A 58 3.35 14.63 -6.57
CA LEU A 58 3.00 16.03 -6.33
C LEU A 58 4.11 16.98 -6.82
N GLU A 59 5.38 16.62 -6.64
CA GLU A 59 6.52 17.37 -7.18
C GLU A 59 6.46 17.44 -8.71
N ILE A 60 6.20 16.32 -9.39
CA ILE A 60 6.02 16.27 -10.85
C ILE A 60 4.83 17.14 -11.31
N MET A 61 3.70 17.10 -10.59
CA MET A 61 2.54 17.93 -10.93
C MET A 61 2.88 19.43 -10.85
N ILE A 62 3.60 19.84 -9.81
CA ILE A 62 4.05 21.23 -9.64
C ILE A 62 5.03 21.62 -10.75
N GLU A 63 5.98 20.74 -11.08
CA GLU A 63 6.94 20.95 -12.17
C GLU A 63 6.21 21.12 -13.50
N ASN A 64 5.26 20.25 -13.84
CA ASN A 64 4.44 20.35 -15.05
C ASN A 64 3.62 21.66 -15.09
N MET A 65 3.03 22.11 -13.98
CA MET A 65 2.34 23.42 -13.94
C MET A 65 3.29 24.57 -14.31
N SER A 66 4.55 24.47 -13.89
CA SER A 66 5.55 25.51 -14.11
C SER A 66 6.21 25.46 -15.50
N GLU A 67 6.44 24.26 -16.05
CA GLU A 67 7.21 24.05 -17.27
C GLU A 67 6.33 23.89 -18.51
N THR A 68 5.21 23.16 -18.39
CA THR A 68 4.33 22.82 -19.52
C THR A 68 3.01 23.58 -19.50
N GLY A 69 2.69 24.26 -18.40
CA GLY A 69 1.45 25.00 -18.22
C GLY A 69 0.22 24.11 -18.00
N GLU A 70 0.44 22.84 -17.63
CA GLU A 70 -0.63 21.94 -17.23
C GLU A 70 -1.46 22.52 -16.08
N GLN A 71 -2.76 22.27 -16.08
CA GLN A 71 -3.65 22.74 -15.02
C GLN A 71 -4.18 21.56 -14.21
N TYR A 72 -3.92 21.61 -12.91
CA TYR A 72 -4.44 20.67 -11.92
C TYR A 72 -5.39 21.39 -10.98
N SER A 73 -6.51 20.74 -10.67
CA SER A 73 -7.45 21.20 -9.65
C SER A 73 -6.97 20.81 -8.25
N GLU A 74 -7.45 21.49 -7.21
CA GLU A 74 -7.19 21.12 -5.81
C GLU A 74 -7.55 19.65 -5.53
N LYS A 75 -8.61 19.16 -6.17
CA LYS A 75 -9.06 17.77 -6.07
C LYS A 75 -8.02 16.78 -6.59
N ASP A 76 -7.26 17.14 -7.63
CA ASP A 76 -6.23 16.26 -8.20
C ASP A 76 -5.10 16.04 -7.20
N PHE A 77 -4.66 17.10 -6.49
CA PHE A 77 -3.65 16.99 -5.43
C PHE A 77 -4.12 16.15 -4.25
N LEU A 78 -5.38 16.32 -3.82
CA LEU A 78 -5.95 15.56 -2.71
C LEU A 78 -6.06 14.06 -3.03
N ASN A 79 -6.29 13.71 -4.29
CA ASN A 79 -6.48 12.32 -4.72
C ASN A 79 -5.17 11.56 -4.96
N VAL A 80 -4.02 12.23 -5.09
CA VAL A 80 -2.73 11.57 -5.42
C VAL A 80 -2.42 10.39 -4.49
N ARG A 81 -2.60 10.57 -3.18
CA ARG A 81 -2.31 9.51 -2.20
C ARG A 81 -3.22 8.31 -2.37
N GLU A 82 -4.51 8.56 -2.62
CA GLU A 82 -5.51 7.52 -2.85
C GLU A 82 -5.24 6.76 -4.15
N GLU A 83 -4.91 7.46 -5.23
CA GLU A 83 -4.51 6.86 -6.50
C GLU A 83 -3.30 5.96 -6.34
N ILE A 84 -2.28 6.40 -5.61
CA ILE A 84 -1.05 5.62 -5.41
C ILE A 84 -1.29 4.37 -4.58
N ILE A 85 -2.11 4.47 -3.53
CA ILE A 85 -2.51 3.31 -2.74
C ILE A 85 -3.26 2.31 -3.62
N ASN A 86 -4.21 2.80 -4.43
CA ASN A 86 -4.98 1.95 -5.35
C ASN A 86 -4.08 1.31 -6.42
N ASP A 87 -3.10 2.05 -6.96
CA ASP A 87 -2.12 1.56 -7.93
C ASP A 87 -1.20 0.49 -7.33
N LEU A 88 -0.72 0.72 -6.11
CA LEU A 88 0.10 -0.26 -5.38
C LEU A 88 -0.68 -1.54 -5.11
N MET A 89 -1.96 -1.43 -4.79
CA MET A 89 -2.83 -2.60 -4.61
C MET A 89 -3.12 -3.30 -5.94
N ARG A 90 -3.54 -2.59 -7.00
CA ARG A 90 -3.84 -3.18 -8.32
C ARG A 90 -2.63 -3.86 -8.97
N LYS A 91 -1.48 -3.17 -9.04
CA LYS A 91 -0.26 -3.69 -9.70
C LYS A 91 0.36 -4.89 -9.00
N LYS A 92 0.15 -5.05 -7.69
CA LYS A 92 0.80 -6.11 -6.90
C LYS A 92 -0.13 -7.24 -6.48
N LEU A 93 -1.44 -7.01 -6.45
CA LEU A 93 -2.42 -8.01 -6.03
C LEU A 93 -3.15 -8.69 -7.20
N ARG A 94 -3.04 -8.20 -8.44
CA ARG A 94 -3.92 -8.62 -9.57
C ARG A 94 -5.40 -8.59 -9.15
N VAL A 95 -5.75 -7.62 -8.32
CA VAL A 95 -7.12 -7.39 -7.85
C VAL A 95 -7.71 -6.36 -8.81
N ASP A 96 -8.45 -6.86 -9.80
CA ASP A 96 -9.27 -6.03 -10.71
C ASP A 96 -10.56 -5.54 -10.03
N ASP A 97 -10.84 -6.01 -8.81
CA ASP A 97 -12.11 -5.81 -8.11
C ASP A 97 -12.00 -4.75 -7.01
N GLN A 98 -12.61 -3.59 -7.24
CA GLN A 98 -12.68 -2.44 -6.33
C GLN A 98 -13.24 -2.83 -4.94
N SER A 99 -14.06 -3.87 -4.89
CA SER A 99 -14.67 -4.43 -3.68
C SER A 99 -13.65 -4.89 -2.64
N GLU A 100 -12.53 -5.47 -3.07
CA GLU A 100 -11.52 -6.02 -2.17
C GLU A 100 -10.59 -4.92 -1.62
N ILE A 101 -10.38 -3.86 -2.41
CA ILE A 101 -9.71 -2.61 -1.98
C ILE A 101 -10.49 -1.96 -0.83
N ASP A 102 -11.81 -1.83 -0.96
CA ASP A 102 -12.66 -1.21 0.06
C ASP A 102 -12.75 -2.07 1.33
N ARG A 103 -12.71 -3.41 1.20
CA ARG A 103 -12.64 -4.32 2.34
C ARG A 103 -11.34 -4.15 3.12
N LEU A 104 -10.20 -4.03 2.45
CA LEU A 104 -8.90 -3.82 3.09
C LEU A 104 -8.84 -2.46 3.80
N ARG A 105 -9.41 -1.40 3.21
CA ARG A 105 -9.56 -0.08 3.85
C ARG A 105 -10.39 -0.13 5.13
N THR A 106 -11.52 -0.84 5.08
CA THR A 106 -12.40 -0.98 6.25
C THR A 106 -11.70 -1.73 7.39
N GLN A 107 -10.92 -2.76 7.06
CA GLN A 107 -10.13 -3.50 8.07
C GLN A 107 -9.02 -2.64 8.69
N LEU A 108 -8.43 -1.72 7.93
CA LEU A 108 -7.43 -0.78 8.43
C LEU A 108 -8.02 0.29 9.35
N ALA A 109 -9.17 0.85 8.99
CA ALA A 109 -9.85 1.87 9.79
C ALA A 109 -10.34 1.34 11.15
N GLN A 110 -10.44 0.01 11.30
CA GLN A 110 -10.90 -0.67 12.51
C GLN A 110 -9.75 -1.18 13.40
N LEU A 111 -8.48 -0.93 13.04
CA LEU A 111 -7.37 -1.24 13.94
C LEU A 111 -7.29 -0.16 15.02
N PRO A 112 -7.35 -0.51 16.31
CA PRO A 112 -7.20 0.47 17.39
C PRO A 112 -5.79 1.08 17.31
N LEU A 113 -5.75 2.40 17.23
CA LEU A 113 -4.56 3.20 17.48
C LEU A 113 -4.40 3.27 19.01
N GLU A 114 -3.64 2.34 19.58
CA GLU A 114 -3.00 2.53 20.89
C GLU A 114 -1.65 3.24 20.71
#